data_AF-A0A7W0LKG1-F1
#
_entry.id   AF-A0A7W0LKG1-F1
#
_cell.length_a   1.000
_cell.length_b   1.000
_cell.length_c   1.000
_cell.angle_alpha   90.00
_cell.angle_beta   90.00
_cell.angle_gamma   90.00
#
_symmetry.space_group_name_H-M   'P 1'
#
loop_
_entity.id
_entity.type
_entity.pdbx_description
1 polymer ?
#
loop_
_entity_poly.entity_id
_entity_poly.type
_entity_poly.pdbx_seq_one_letter_code
_entity_poly.pdbx_strand_id
1 'polypeptide(L)'
;MTVTSLGFLNVVLGLVYNGVAVMAALDMRRNWRTMGFSHASAAWIAMASTCGAHHLVHGVHILGEGRAGGAFDLAAVLVGFPAGVIWFLLRLEAFFGGRGDRFVSGTPGWVATIPFASGIYLGVMLAIVAGASGISLAALPSALPNLLLVLVYSTIGFYLVRTQLANRKPLGGWSVSGIALAVIFPTCALMHGAYAYYVTTGRYAADAHGFVVDWLAVPAGIYFVWVVQALYRGTFRDWNSTGRAVPGAGVSGTPAGTPAEVPAAV
;
A
#
# COMPACT_ATOMS: atom_id res chain seq x y z
N MET A 1 -24.69 -6.80 10.29
CA MET A 1 -23.75 -5.67 10.46
C MET A 1 -22.48 -5.79 9.60
N THR A 2 -22.25 -6.91 8.88
CA THR A 2 -20.95 -7.19 8.22
C THR A 2 -20.86 -6.71 6.76
N VAL A 3 -21.94 -6.81 5.97
CA VAL A 3 -21.91 -6.47 4.53
C VAL A 3 -21.85 -4.96 4.29
N THR A 4 -22.72 -4.19 4.94
CA THR A 4 -22.77 -2.72 4.80
C THR A 4 -21.47 -2.05 5.25
N SER A 5 -20.89 -2.49 6.37
CA SER A 5 -19.63 -1.93 6.86
C SER A 5 -18.47 -2.23 5.91
N LEU A 6 -18.38 -3.45 5.39
CA LEU A 6 -17.33 -3.80 4.42
C LEU A 6 -17.45 -2.99 3.12
N GLY A 7 -18.66 -2.84 2.59
CA GLY A 7 -18.92 -2.04 1.41
C GLY A 7 -18.55 -0.56 1.64
N PHE A 8 -18.96 0.00 2.78
CA PHE A 8 -18.62 1.38 3.15
C PHE A 8 -17.11 1.59 3.31
N LEU A 9 -16.41 0.68 4.00
CA LEU A 9 -14.96 0.76 4.18
C LEU A 9 -14.22 0.70 2.83
N ASN A 10 -14.68 -0.13 1.90
CA ASN A 10 -14.15 -0.17 0.55
C ASN A 10 -14.38 1.15 -0.21
N VAL A 11 -15.57 1.75 -0.11
CA VAL A 11 -15.80 3.10 -0.70
C VAL A 11 -14.83 4.13 -0.12
N VAL A 12 -14.66 4.15 1.21
CA VAL A 12 -13.75 5.08 1.88
C VAL A 12 -12.31 4.85 1.44
N LEU A 13 -11.83 3.61 1.38
CA LEU A 13 -10.50 3.28 0.85
C LEU A 13 -10.32 3.73 -0.59
N GLY A 14 -11.35 3.51 -1.41
CA GLY A 14 -11.38 3.96 -2.80
C GLY A 14 -11.19 5.47 -2.93
N LEU A 15 -11.90 6.25 -2.12
CA LEU A 15 -11.75 7.71 -2.06
C LEU A 15 -10.38 8.13 -1.53
N VAL A 16 -9.88 7.47 -0.48
CA VAL A 16 -8.58 7.74 0.12
C VAL A 16 -7.46 7.56 -0.91
N TYR A 17 -7.40 6.41 -1.60
CA TYR A 17 -6.35 6.15 -2.58
C TYR A 17 -6.47 7.03 -3.82
N ASN A 18 -7.67 7.32 -4.32
CA ASN A 18 -7.83 8.29 -5.40
C ASN A 18 -7.39 9.70 -4.95
N GLY A 19 -7.66 10.09 -3.70
CA GLY A 19 -7.17 11.33 -3.11
C GLY A 19 -5.64 11.41 -3.10
N VAL A 20 -4.96 10.31 -2.75
CA VAL A 20 -3.50 10.20 -2.84
C VAL A 20 -3.01 10.39 -4.27
N ALA A 21 -3.64 9.73 -5.25
CA ALA A 21 -3.28 9.88 -6.66
C ALA A 21 -3.39 11.34 -7.12
N VAL A 22 -4.48 12.02 -6.76
CA VAL A 22 -4.69 13.44 -7.06
C VAL A 22 -3.63 14.32 -6.40
N MET A 23 -3.33 14.10 -5.11
CA MET A 23 -2.28 14.86 -4.40
C MET A 23 -0.91 14.68 -5.06
N ALA A 24 -0.53 13.44 -5.38
CA ALA A 24 0.73 13.13 -6.05
C ALA A 24 0.81 13.76 -7.45
N ALA A 25 -0.29 13.76 -8.20
CA ALA A 25 -0.36 14.41 -9.51
C ALA A 25 -0.23 15.94 -9.41
N LEU A 26 -0.88 16.55 -8.43
CA LEU A 26 -0.79 18.00 -8.19
C LEU A 26 0.62 18.40 -7.74
N ASP A 27 1.24 17.64 -6.85
CA ASP A 27 2.61 17.92 -6.39
C ASP A 27 3.62 17.74 -7.53
N MET A 28 3.53 16.65 -8.30
CA MET A 28 4.36 16.44 -9.47
C MET A 28 4.19 17.57 -10.50
N ARG A 29 2.95 18.01 -10.76
CA ARG A 29 2.67 19.14 -11.67
C ARG A 29 3.28 20.45 -11.18
N ARG A 30 3.15 20.77 -9.89
CA ARG A 30 3.67 22.01 -9.29
C ARG A 30 5.19 22.09 -9.40
N ASN A 31 5.86 20.96 -9.20
CA ASN A 31 7.31 20.91 -9.12
C ASN A 31 8.01 20.48 -10.41
N TRP A 32 7.27 20.07 -11.44
CA TRP A 32 7.83 19.56 -12.70
C TRP A 32 8.87 20.50 -13.32
N ARG A 33 8.59 21.81 -13.32
CA ARG A 33 9.46 22.80 -13.95
C ARG A 33 10.80 22.99 -13.22
N THR A 34 10.81 22.75 -11.90
CA THR A 34 11.98 23.02 -11.05
C THR A 34 12.76 21.76 -10.72
N MET A 35 12.08 20.61 -10.58
CA MET A 35 12.68 19.34 -10.16
C MET A 35 12.57 18.22 -11.20
N GLY A 36 11.89 18.47 -12.32
CA GLY A 36 11.71 17.49 -13.38
C GLY A 36 10.70 16.39 -13.02
N PHE A 37 10.76 15.29 -13.77
CA PHE A 37 9.88 14.13 -13.58
C PHE A 37 10.23 13.36 -12.30
N SER A 38 9.22 13.01 -11.50
CA SER A 38 9.37 12.09 -10.36
C SER A 38 8.83 10.72 -10.75
N HIS A 39 9.71 9.72 -10.85
CA HIS A 39 9.28 8.34 -11.03
C HIS A 39 8.51 7.84 -9.81
N ALA A 40 8.90 8.28 -8.60
CA ALA A 40 8.20 7.96 -7.37
C ALA A 40 6.75 8.49 -7.36
N SER A 41 6.56 9.76 -7.74
CA SER A 41 5.21 10.35 -7.83
C SER A 41 4.39 9.70 -8.94
N ALA A 42 4.99 9.46 -10.12
CA ALA A 42 4.30 8.77 -11.20
C ALA A 42 3.85 7.35 -10.81
N ALA A 43 4.70 6.61 -10.11
CA ALA A 43 4.38 5.27 -9.62
C ALA A 43 3.26 5.32 -8.58
N TRP A 44 3.29 6.28 -7.65
CA TRP A 44 2.22 6.52 -6.69
C TRP A 44 0.89 6.90 -7.36
N ILE A 45 0.90 7.76 -8.39
CA ILE A 45 -0.30 8.12 -9.15
C ILE A 45 -0.90 6.86 -9.77
N ALA A 46 -0.09 6.07 -10.49
CA ALA A 46 -0.55 4.86 -11.15
C ALA A 46 -1.13 3.84 -10.14
N MET A 47 -0.39 3.57 -9.07
CA MET A 47 -0.80 2.63 -8.03
C MET A 47 -2.04 3.07 -7.26
N ALA A 48 -2.05 4.30 -6.78
CA ALA A 48 -3.15 4.78 -5.95
C ALA A 48 -4.44 4.94 -6.77
N SER A 49 -4.34 5.26 -8.07
CA SER A 49 -5.51 5.28 -8.96
C SER A 49 -6.10 3.89 -9.17
N THR A 50 -5.27 2.88 -9.43
CA THR A 50 -5.76 1.51 -9.68
C THR A 50 -6.27 0.85 -8.40
N CYS A 51 -5.56 0.98 -7.28
CA CYS A 51 -6.06 0.54 -5.98
C CYS A 51 -7.37 1.26 -5.61
N GLY A 52 -7.43 2.58 -5.81
CA GLY A 52 -8.60 3.38 -5.53
C GLY A 52 -9.82 2.95 -6.34
N ALA A 53 -9.66 2.79 -7.65
CA ALA A 53 -10.71 2.29 -8.53
C ALA A 53 -11.17 0.88 -8.13
N HIS A 54 -10.24 -0.02 -7.78
CA HIS A 54 -10.56 -1.37 -7.34
C HIS A 54 -11.46 -1.36 -6.09
N HIS A 55 -11.07 -0.61 -5.06
CA HIS A 55 -11.87 -0.51 -3.83
C HIS A 55 -13.24 0.15 -4.07
N LEU A 56 -13.35 1.14 -4.97
CA LEU A 56 -14.64 1.70 -5.34
C LEU A 56 -15.55 0.66 -6.01
N VAL A 57 -15.02 -0.11 -6.96
CA VAL A 57 -15.76 -1.18 -7.65
C VAL A 57 -16.26 -2.21 -6.64
N HIS A 58 -15.41 -2.67 -5.71
CA HIS A 58 -15.81 -3.55 -4.62
C HIS A 58 -16.92 -2.96 -3.74
N GLY A 59 -16.76 -1.69 -3.33
CA GLY A 59 -17.75 -0.98 -2.52
C GLY A 59 -19.11 -0.90 -3.21
N VAL A 60 -19.12 -0.57 -4.51
CA VAL A 60 -20.34 -0.51 -5.33
C VAL A 60 -20.99 -1.88 -5.48
N HIS A 61 -20.24 -2.95 -5.76
CA HIS A 61 -20.81 -4.29 -5.86
C HIS A 61 -21.41 -4.78 -4.54
N ILE A 62 -20.78 -4.47 -3.41
CA ILE A 62 -21.27 -4.88 -2.09
C ILE A 62 -22.52 -4.08 -1.68
N LEU A 63 -22.48 -2.74 -1.83
CA LEU A 63 -23.56 -1.86 -1.39
C LEU A 63 -24.72 -1.78 -2.38
N GLY A 64 -24.42 -1.75 -3.67
CA GLY A 64 -25.38 -1.53 -4.75
C GLY A 64 -25.97 -2.81 -5.34
N GLU A 65 -25.19 -3.88 -5.42
CA GLU A 65 -25.62 -5.14 -6.07
C GLU A 65 -25.83 -6.28 -5.07
N GLY A 66 -25.60 -6.05 -3.78
CA GLY A 66 -25.80 -7.03 -2.72
C GLY A 66 -24.79 -8.19 -2.75
N ARG A 67 -23.61 -8.02 -3.38
CA ARG A 67 -22.54 -9.01 -3.35
C ARG A 67 -22.17 -9.31 -1.88
N ALA A 68 -22.26 -10.57 -1.49
CA ALA A 68 -21.93 -10.98 -0.13
C ALA A 68 -20.43 -10.81 0.13
N GLY A 69 -20.10 -9.92 1.07
CA GLY A 69 -18.75 -9.80 1.63
C GLY A 69 -18.27 -11.12 2.22
N GLY A 70 -17.05 -11.51 1.89
CA GLY A 70 -16.41 -12.68 2.49
C GLY A 70 -15.71 -12.35 3.82
N ALA A 71 -15.57 -13.33 4.71
CA ALA A 71 -14.85 -13.14 5.98
C ALA A 71 -13.37 -12.75 5.78
N PHE A 72 -12.73 -13.26 4.70
CA PHE A 72 -11.36 -12.90 4.35
C PHE A 72 -11.24 -11.44 3.93
N ASP A 73 -12.19 -10.97 3.11
CA ASP A 73 -12.24 -9.58 2.66
C ASP A 73 -12.41 -8.64 3.86
N LEU A 74 -13.35 -8.97 4.76
CA LEU A 74 -13.52 -8.22 6.00
C LEU A 74 -12.25 -8.21 6.87
N ALA A 75 -11.60 -9.35 7.07
CA ALA A 75 -10.38 -9.41 7.87
C ALA A 75 -9.24 -8.59 7.26
N ALA A 76 -9.06 -8.64 5.94
CA ALA A 76 -8.03 -7.88 5.24
C ALA A 76 -8.31 -6.37 5.28
N VAL A 77 -9.56 -5.96 5.05
CA VAL A 77 -9.98 -4.56 5.16
C VAL A 77 -9.83 -4.02 6.58
N LEU A 78 -10.19 -4.78 7.62
CA LEU A 78 -10.06 -4.33 9.01
C LEU A 78 -8.60 -4.09 9.43
N VAL A 79 -7.65 -4.85 8.88
CA VAL A 79 -6.22 -4.67 9.16
C VAL A 79 -5.62 -3.56 8.29
N GLY A 80 -5.95 -3.53 6.99
CA GLY A 80 -5.41 -2.55 6.05
C GLY A 80 -5.98 -1.15 6.22
N PHE A 81 -7.26 -1.02 6.61
CA PHE A 81 -7.96 0.25 6.69
C PHE A 81 -7.31 1.27 7.63
N PRO A 82 -6.98 0.93 8.89
CA PRO A 82 -6.31 1.87 9.78
C PRO A 82 -4.97 2.33 9.22
N ALA A 83 -4.18 1.43 8.63
CA ALA A 83 -2.90 1.77 8.03
C ALA A 83 -3.08 2.71 6.82
N GLY A 84 -4.05 2.42 5.94
CA GLY A 84 -4.43 3.26 4.82
C GLY A 84 -4.82 4.68 5.24
N VAL A 85 -5.70 4.80 6.23
CA VAL A 85 -6.16 6.09 6.75
C VAL A 85 -5.04 6.87 7.44
N ILE A 86 -4.25 6.22 8.30
CA ILE A 86 -3.10 6.87 8.98
C ILE A 86 -2.13 7.42 7.94
N TRP A 87 -1.76 6.60 6.95
CA TRP A 87 -0.84 7.02 5.91
C TRP A 87 -1.41 8.18 5.07
N PHE A 88 -2.67 8.09 4.67
CA PHE A 88 -3.34 9.17 3.92
C PHE A 88 -3.36 10.49 4.69
N LEU A 89 -3.74 10.47 5.97
CA LEU A 89 -3.80 11.69 6.78
C LEU A 89 -2.41 12.33 6.94
N LEU A 90 -1.37 11.51 7.09
CA LEU A 90 0.01 11.98 7.09
C LEU A 90 0.40 12.61 5.74
N ARG A 91 0.04 11.98 4.60
CA ARG A 91 0.29 12.57 3.28
C ARG A 91 -0.50 13.86 3.03
N LEU A 92 -1.74 13.92 3.52
CA LEU A 92 -2.57 15.11 3.44
C LEU A 92 -1.98 16.27 4.25
N GLU A 93 -1.51 16.00 5.47
CA GLU A 93 -0.77 16.97 6.27
C GLU A 93 0.47 17.48 5.52
N ALA A 94 1.27 16.58 4.95
CA ALA A 94 2.46 16.94 4.17
C ALA A 94 2.12 17.84 2.98
N PHE A 95 1.03 17.50 2.27
CA PHE A 95 0.56 18.25 1.11
C PHE A 95 0.16 19.70 1.45
N PHE A 96 -0.32 19.93 2.67
CA PHE A 96 -0.61 21.27 3.20
C PHE A 96 0.58 21.93 3.91
N GLY A 97 1.79 21.38 3.78
CA GLY A 97 3.02 21.95 4.34
C GLY A 97 3.29 21.59 5.80
N GLY A 98 2.52 20.66 6.39
CA GLY A 98 2.81 20.11 7.71
C GLY A 98 3.92 19.05 7.67
N ARG A 99 4.16 18.39 8.80
CA ARG A 99 5.31 17.47 8.97
C ARG A 99 5.21 16.22 8.12
N GLY A 100 4.01 15.66 7.95
CA GLY A 100 3.77 14.55 7.03
C GLY A 100 4.27 13.17 7.48
N ASP A 101 4.95 13.08 8.61
CA ASP A 101 5.33 11.83 9.25
C ASP A 101 5.45 12.03 10.76
N ARG A 102 5.46 10.93 11.52
CA ARG A 102 5.72 10.91 12.96
C ARG A 102 6.85 9.92 13.24
N PHE A 103 7.64 10.25 14.25
CA PHE A 103 8.78 9.42 14.65
C PHE A 103 8.45 8.70 15.95
N VAL A 104 8.70 7.39 15.98
CA VAL A 104 8.57 6.54 17.16
C VAL A 104 9.97 6.14 17.62
N SER A 105 10.42 6.68 18.75
CA SER A 105 11.76 6.38 19.27
C SER A 105 11.90 4.92 19.69
N GLY A 106 13.07 4.33 19.43
CA GLY A 106 13.43 2.98 19.84
C GLY A 106 12.63 1.91 19.10
N THR A 107 12.15 0.90 19.81
CA THR A 107 11.24 -0.12 19.28
C THR A 107 10.25 -0.47 20.38
N PRO A 108 9.14 0.28 20.50
CA PRO A 108 8.16 0.02 21.55
C PRO A 108 7.56 -1.36 21.37
N GLY A 109 7.05 -1.94 22.47
CA GLY A 109 6.56 -3.31 22.49
C GLY A 109 5.55 -3.62 21.39
N TRP A 110 4.63 -2.70 21.09
CA TRP A 110 3.64 -2.88 20.03
C TRP A 110 4.26 -3.02 18.63
N VAL A 111 5.36 -2.31 18.32
CA VAL A 111 6.10 -2.49 17.06
C VAL A 111 6.82 -3.83 17.05
N ALA A 112 7.43 -4.20 18.18
CA ALA A 112 8.13 -5.48 18.33
C ALA A 112 7.19 -6.68 18.15
N THR A 113 5.89 -6.53 18.45
CA THR A 113 4.89 -7.59 18.29
C THR A 113 4.35 -7.74 16.86
N ILE A 114 4.53 -6.74 15.98
CA ILE A 114 3.99 -6.78 14.60
C ILE A 114 4.44 -8.03 13.83
N PRO A 115 5.73 -8.43 13.79
CA PRO A 115 6.14 -9.62 13.03
C PRO A 115 5.44 -10.90 13.49
N PHE A 116 5.24 -11.07 14.80
CA PHE A 116 4.54 -12.23 15.36
C PHE A 116 3.06 -12.21 15.01
N ALA A 117 2.40 -11.06 15.18
CA ALA A 117 0.99 -10.89 14.81
C ALA A 117 0.78 -11.14 13.31
N SER A 118 1.67 -10.63 12.45
CA SER A 118 1.66 -10.88 11.01
C SER A 118 1.88 -12.36 10.67
N GLY A 119 2.78 -13.05 11.38
CA GLY A 119 3.02 -14.48 11.20
C GLY A 119 1.80 -15.32 11.56
N ILE A 120 1.15 -15.03 12.68
CA ILE A 120 -0.11 -15.67 13.10
C ILE A 120 -1.21 -15.40 12.06
N TYR A 121 -1.38 -14.13 11.68
CA TYR A 121 -2.36 -13.71 10.69
C TYR A 121 -2.18 -14.47 9.36
N LEU A 122 -0.96 -14.47 8.81
CA LEU A 122 -0.64 -15.21 7.59
C LEU A 122 -0.86 -16.71 7.75
N GLY A 123 -0.43 -17.30 8.86
CA GLY A 123 -0.63 -18.73 9.15
C GLY A 123 -2.10 -19.13 9.15
N VAL A 124 -2.96 -18.32 9.79
CA VAL A 124 -4.43 -18.54 9.79
C VAL A 124 -4.99 -18.43 8.37
N MET A 125 -4.58 -17.41 7.59
CA MET A 125 -5.05 -17.26 6.21
C MET A 125 -4.66 -18.46 5.34
N LEU A 126 -3.40 -18.91 5.43
CA LEU A 126 -2.91 -20.08 4.69
C LEU A 126 -3.62 -21.37 5.12
N ALA A 127 -3.90 -21.56 6.41
CA ALA A 127 -4.62 -22.73 6.90
C ALA A 127 -6.04 -22.79 6.34
N ILE A 128 -6.75 -21.65 6.25
CA ILE A 128 -8.10 -21.62 5.68
C ILE A 128 -8.05 -21.90 4.17
N VAL A 129 -7.08 -21.34 3.43
CA VAL A 129 -6.89 -21.64 2.00
C VAL A 129 -6.55 -23.11 1.77
N ALA A 130 -5.67 -23.69 2.60
CA ALA A 130 -5.30 -25.10 2.50
C ALA A 130 -6.46 -26.06 2.85
N GLY A 131 -7.34 -25.64 3.75
CA GLY A 131 -8.56 -26.39 4.10
C GLY A 131 -9.70 -26.25 3.09
N ALA A 132 -9.54 -25.40 2.07
CA ALA A 132 -10.56 -25.19 1.07
C ALA A 132 -10.59 -26.29 0.02
N SER A 133 -11.79 -26.77 -0.29
CA SER A 133 -12.06 -27.66 -1.42
C SER A 133 -12.70 -26.89 -2.57
N GLY A 134 -12.69 -27.47 -3.78
CA GLY A 134 -13.43 -26.93 -4.92
C GLY A 134 -12.73 -25.83 -5.72
N ILE A 135 -11.40 -25.75 -5.67
CA ILE A 135 -10.64 -24.88 -6.58
C ILE A 135 -10.82 -25.36 -8.03
N SER A 136 -11.43 -24.52 -8.86
CA SER A 136 -11.62 -24.75 -10.29
C SER A 136 -10.44 -24.20 -11.10
N LEU A 137 -9.68 -25.08 -11.75
CA LEU A 137 -8.61 -24.67 -12.67
C LEU A 137 -9.13 -23.88 -13.88
N ALA A 138 -10.37 -24.13 -14.28
CA ALA A 138 -11.02 -23.39 -15.38
C ALA A 138 -11.26 -21.91 -15.04
N ALA A 139 -11.33 -21.56 -13.75
CA ALA A 139 -11.49 -20.18 -13.29
C ALA A 139 -10.15 -19.43 -13.13
N LEU A 140 -9.01 -20.10 -13.30
CA LEU A 140 -7.68 -19.47 -13.16
C LEU A 140 -7.45 -18.27 -14.09
N PRO A 141 -7.86 -18.28 -15.38
CA PRO A 141 -7.67 -17.12 -16.24
C PRO A 141 -8.34 -15.85 -15.69
N SER A 142 -9.51 -15.98 -15.06
CA SER A 142 -10.21 -14.85 -14.44
C SER A 142 -9.57 -14.40 -13.12
N ALA A 143 -8.93 -15.32 -12.40
CA ALA A 143 -8.21 -15.02 -11.16
C ALA A 143 -6.76 -14.54 -11.38
N LEU A 144 -6.21 -14.72 -12.59
CA LEU A 144 -4.81 -14.46 -12.91
C LEU A 144 -4.31 -13.05 -12.52
N PRO A 145 -4.99 -11.93 -12.86
CA PRO A 145 -4.47 -10.61 -12.49
C PRO A 145 -4.36 -10.46 -10.97
N ASN A 146 -5.30 -11.01 -10.20
CA ASN A 146 -5.24 -11.01 -8.74
C ASN A 146 -4.07 -11.84 -8.20
N LEU A 147 -3.82 -13.02 -8.76
CA LEU A 147 -2.66 -13.84 -8.38
C LEU A 147 -1.33 -13.13 -8.69
N LEU A 148 -1.23 -12.42 -9.81
CA LEU A 148 -0.06 -11.59 -10.12
C LEU A 148 0.08 -10.43 -9.12
N LEU A 149 -1.02 -9.76 -8.77
CA LEU A 149 -1.02 -8.68 -7.77
C LEU A 149 -0.61 -9.16 -6.38
N VAL A 150 -0.97 -10.39 -5.98
CA VAL A 150 -0.47 -11.00 -4.74
C VAL A 150 1.06 -11.00 -4.73
N LEU A 151 1.70 -11.45 -5.81
CA LEU A 151 3.16 -11.51 -5.92
C LEU A 151 3.78 -10.11 -5.94
N VAL A 152 3.23 -9.22 -6.76
CA VAL A 152 3.72 -7.85 -6.94
C VAL A 152 3.62 -7.08 -5.63
N TYR A 153 2.47 -7.07 -4.96
CA TYR A 153 2.27 -6.33 -3.72
C TYR A 153 3.03 -6.93 -2.53
N SER A 154 3.18 -8.26 -2.49
CA SER A 154 4.08 -8.89 -1.52
C SER A 154 5.54 -8.45 -1.72
N THR A 155 5.96 -8.30 -2.99
CA THR A 155 7.31 -7.82 -3.33
C THR A 155 7.51 -6.34 -2.92
N ILE A 156 6.51 -5.49 -3.15
CA ILE A 156 6.52 -4.09 -2.67
C ILE A 156 6.62 -4.07 -1.15
N GLY A 157 5.76 -4.83 -0.45
CA GLY A 157 5.76 -4.95 1.00
C GLY A 157 7.11 -5.40 1.56
N PHE A 158 7.75 -6.39 0.91
CA PHE A 158 9.10 -6.83 1.26
C PHE A 158 10.12 -5.68 1.21
N TYR A 159 10.17 -4.91 0.11
CA TYR A 159 11.11 -3.78 0.01
C TYR A 159 10.81 -2.69 1.03
N LEU A 160 9.55 -2.39 1.33
CA LEU A 160 9.18 -1.39 2.33
C LEU A 160 9.58 -1.82 3.75
N VAL A 161 9.33 -3.07 4.12
CA VAL A 161 9.79 -3.64 5.41
C VAL A 161 11.31 -3.58 5.50
N ARG A 162 12.03 -3.98 4.44
CA ARG A 162 13.49 -3.94 4.40
C ARG A 162 14.03 -2.52 4.55
N THR A 163 13.41 -1.55 3.89
CA THR A 163 13.76 -0.12 4.03
C THR A 163 13.53 0.37 5.46
N GLN A 164 12.39 0.05 6.09
CA GLN A 164 12.14 0.42 7.49
C GLN A 164 13.18 -0.18 8.44
N LEU A 165 13.53 -1.45 8.26
CA LEU A 165 14.54 -2.12 9.07
C LEU A 165 15.94 -1.52 8.88
N ALA A 166 16.30 -1.16 7.64
CA ALA A 166 17.57 -0.52 7.32
C ALA A 166 17.67 0.87 7.96
N ASN A 167 16.59 1.65 7.91
CA ASN A 167 16.54 3.02 8.40
C ASN A 167 16.40 3.09 9.93
N ARG A 168 15.93 2.03 10.59
CA ARG A 168 15.65 2.05 12.03
C ARG A 168 16.86 2.46 12.87
N LYS A 169 18.02 1.84 12.64
CA LYS A 169 19.24 2.08 13.43
C LYS A 169 19.75 3.52 13.28
N PRO A 170 19.98 4.06 12.07
CA PRO A 170 20.46 5.43 11.92
C PRO A 170 19.47 6.48 12.40
N LEU A 171 18.15 6.23 12.29
CA LEU A 171 17.12 7.15 12.78
C LEU A 171 16.91 7.07 14.31
N GLY A 172 17.36 5.99 14.97
CA GLY A 172 17.08 5.73 16.38
C GLY A 172 15.62 5.34 16.67
N GLY A 173 14.85 4.92 15.67
CA GLY A 173 13.41 4.66 15.80
C GLY A 173 12.72 4.31 14.49
N TRP A 174 11.42 4.54 14.40
CA TRP A 174 10.58 4.16 13.26
C TRP A 174 9.79 5.34 12.69
N SER A 175 9.55 5.31 11.38
CA SER A 175 8.62 6.20 10.68
C SER A 175 7.20 5.63 10.78
N VAL A 176 6.24 6.42 11.27
CA VAL A 176 4.83 5.98 11.32
C VAL A 176 4.26 5.79 9.91
N SER A 177 4.57 6.71 9.00
CA SER A 177 4.21 6.58 7.57
C SER A 177 4.82 5.30 6.97
N GLY A 178 6.09 5.04 7.27
CA GLY A 178 6.78 3.84 6.82
C GLY A 178 6.22 2.53 7.38
N ILE A 179 5.83 2.49 8.66
CA ILE A 179 5.13 1.34 9.25
C ILE A 179 3.77 1.15 8.56
N ALA A 180 3.00 2.22 8.38
CA ALA A 180 1.69 2.14 7.74
C ALA A 180 1.80 1.60 6.30
N LEU A 181 2.76 2.08 5.51
CA LEU A 181 3.04 1.56 4.17
C LEU A 181 3.45 0.08 4.17
N ALA A 182 4.28 -0.32 5.12
CA ALA A 182 4.70 -1.71 5.27
C ALA A 182 3.54 -2.65 5.63
N VAL A 183 2.42 -2.12 6.14
CA VAL A 183 1.17 -2.88 6.38
C VAL A 183 0.25 -2.85 5.17
N ILE A 184 0.08 -1.70 4.51
CA ILE A 184 -0.85 -1.52 3.38
C ILE A 184 -0.62 -2.57 2.29
N PHE A 185 0.59 -2.68 1.75
CA PHE A 185 0.82 -3.56 0.59
C PHE A 185 0.62 -5.05 0.87
N PRO A 186 1.10 -5.62 1.98
CA PRO A 186 0.75 -6.99 2.36
C PRO A 186 -0.76 -7.21 2.53
N THR A 187 -1.49 -6.25 3.09
CA THR A 187 -2.96 -6.36 3.19
C THR A 187 -3.65 -6.30 1.84
N CYS A 188 -3.18 -5.46 0.90
CA CYS A 188 -3.66 -5.47 -0.48
C CYS A 188 -3.36 -6.81 -1.17
N ALA A 189 -2.16 -7.36 -1.00
CA ALA A 189 -1.81 -8.68 -1.53
C ALA A 189 -2.78 -9.75 -1.02
N LEU A 190 -3.10 -9.72 0.28
CA LEU A 190 -4.07 -10.65 0.85
C LEU A 190 -5.48 -10.47 0.29
N MET A 191 -5.94 -9.23 0.10
CA MET A 191 -7.26 -8.97 -0.51
C MET A 191 -7.35 -9.57 -1.92
N HIS A 192 -6.33 -9.37 -2.75
CA HIS A 192 -6.28 -10.01 -4.08
C HIS A 192 -6.23 -11.53 -3.99
N GLY A 193 -5.50 -12.08 -3.01
CA GLY A 193 -5.50 -13.52 -2.73
C GLY A 193 -6.88 -14.04 -2.34
N ALA A 194 -7.61 -13.30 -1.49
CA ALA A 194 -8.98 -13.63 -1.10
C ALA A 194 -9.95 -13.57 -2.29
N TYR A 195 -9.82 -12.56 -3.15
CA TYR A 195 -10.62 -12.47 -4.37
C TYR A 195 -10.33 -13.63 -5.33
N ALA A 196 -9.06 -13.92 -5.61
CA ALA A 196 -8.66 -15.06 -6.44
C ALA A 196 -9.21 -16.39 -5.87
N TYR A 197 -9.15 -16.55 -4.55
CA TYR A 197 -9.74 -17.67 -3.85
C TYR A 197 -11.27 -17.75 -4.05
N TYR A 198 -11.99 -16.64 -3.93
CA TYR A 198 -13.44 -16.61 -4.13
C TYR A 198 -13.87 -16.85 -5.58
N VAL A 199 -13.12 -16.36 -6.56
CA VAL A 199 -13.37 -16.66 -7.97
C VAL A 199 -13.13 -18.13 -8.26
N THR A 200 -12.01 -18.68 -7.79
CA THR A 200 -11.65 -20.08 -8.08
C THR A 200 -12.53 -21.10 -7.36
N THR A 201 -13.17 -20.73 -6.25
CA THR A 201 -14.16 -21.56 -5.54
C THR A 201 -15.60 -21.32 -5.98
N GLY A 202 -15.83 -20.46 -6.99
CA GLY A 202 -17.17 -20.13 -7.49
C GLY A 202 -18.01 -19.29 -6.54
N ARG A 203 -17.42 -18.75 -5.46
CA ARG A 203 -18.11 -17.86 -4.52
C ARG A 203 -18.38 -16.50 -5.15
N TYR A 204 -17.45 -15.99 -5.95
CA TYR A 204 -17.59 -14.76 -6.73
C TYR A 204 -17.62 -15.07 -8.22
N ALA A 205 -18.51 -14.38 -8.93
CA ALA A 205 -18.43 -14.25 -10.38
C ALA A 205 -17.41 -13.16 -10.70
N ALA A 206 -16.50 -13.44 -11.62
CA ALA A 206 -15.60 -12.41 -12.14
C ALA A 206 -16.42 -11.38 -12.91
N ASP A 207 -16.32 -10.11 -12.51
CA ASP A 207 -16.94 -9.00 -13.23
C ASP A 207 -15.91 -8.27 -14.10
N ALA A 208 -16.38 -7.68 -15.21
CA ALA A 208 -15.51 -7.03 -16.17
C ALA A 208 -14.83 -5.77 -15.59
N HIS A 209 -15.47 -5.06 -14.67
CA HIS A 209 -14.93 -3.83 -14.10
C HIS A 209 -13.71 -4.12 -13.22
N GLY A 210 -13.86 -5.02 -12.25
CA GLY A 210 -12.78 -5.48 -11.39
C GLY A 210 -11.66 -6.13 -12.21
N PHE A 211 -12.01 -6.98 -13.18
CA PHE A 211 -11.02 -7.61 -14.05
C PHE A 211 -10.18 -6.60 -14.83
N VAL A 212 -10.80 -5.60 -15.45
CA VAL A 212 -10.08 -4.54 -16.19
C VAL A 212 -9.20 -3.72 -15.26
N VAL A 213 -9.73 -3.29 -14.11
CA VAL A 213 -8.97 -2.51 -13.13
C VAL A 213 -7.77 -3.28 -12.62
N ASP A 214 -7.92 -4.58 -12.31
CA ASP A 214 -6.83 -5.41 -11.82
C ASP A 214 -5.76 -5.64 -12.89
N TRP A 215 -6.15 -5.79 -14.15
CA TRP A 215 -5.20 -5.86 -15.25
C TRP A 215 -4.42 -4.58 -15.47
N LEU A 216 -5.01 -3.41 -15.22
CA LEU A 216 -4.29 -2.13 -15.20
C LEU A 216 -3.40 -1.98 -13.96
N ALA A 217 -3.81 -2.57 -12.83
CA ALA A 217 -3.05 -2.55 -11.59
C ALA A 217 -1.75 -3.37 -11.69
N VAL A 218 -1.72 -4.46 -12.46
CA VAL A 218 -0.52 -5.30 -12.65
C VAL A 218 0.68 -4.50 -13.17
N PRO A 219 0.63 -3.83 -14.34
CA PRO A 219 1.76 -3.03 -14.83
C PRO A 219 2.06 -1.82 -13.93
N ALA A 220 1.05 -1.20 -13.33
CA ALA A 220 1.27 -0.13 -12.34
C ALA A 220 2.08 -0.64 -11.13
N GLY A 221 1.76 -1.83 -10.63
CA GLY A 221 2.46 -2.47 -9.54
C GLY A 221 3.88 -2.91 -9.90
N ILE A 222 4.10 -3.45 -11.10
CA ILE A 222 5.44 -3.78 -11.59
C ILE A 222 6.31 -2.52 -11.67
N TYR A 223 5.76 -1.42 -12.21
CA TYR A 223 6.46 -0.15 -12.24
C TYR A 223 6.79 0.36 -10.84
N PHE A 224 5.85 0.23 -9.89
CA PHE A 224 6.09 0.57 -8.49
C PHE A 224 7.17 -0.31 -7.84
N VAL A 225 7.18 -1.62 -8.09
CA VAL A 225 8.24 -2.54 -7.64
C VAL A 225 9.61 -2.05 -8.12
N TRP A 226 9.72 -1.70 -9.40
CA TRP A 226 10.97 -1.17 -9.95
C TRP A 226 11.41 0.10 -9.21
N VAL A 227 10.50 1.05 -8.99
CA VAL A 227 10.80 2.29 -8.25
C VAL A 227 11.27 2.00 -6.82
N VAL A 228 10.52 1.23 -6.03
CA VAL A 228 10.89 0.97 -4.62
C VAL A 228 12.16 0.15 -4.51
N GLN A 229 12.40 -0.78 -5.43
CA GLN A 229 13.64 -1.54 -5.49
C GLN A 229 14.83 -0.64 -5.82
N ALA A 230 14.68 0.26 -6.80
CA ALA A 230 15.74 1.19 -7.20
C ALA A 230 16.09 2.18 -6.07
N LEU A 231 15.08 2.66 -5.35
CA LEU A 231 15.27 3.51 -4.16
C LEU A 231 15.93 2.74 -3.01
N TYR A 232 15.50 1.51 -2.74
CA TYR A 232 16.14 0.64 -1.73
C TYR A 232 17.60 0.35 -2.05
N ARG A 233 17.95 0.16 -3.33
CA ARG A 233 19.33 -0.09 -3.78
C ARG A 233 20.16 1.18 -3.96
N GLY A 234 19.55 2.37 -3.87
CA GLY A 234 20.21 3.64 -4.15
C GLY A 234 20.66 3.81 -5.61
N THR A 235 20.07 3.08 -6.56
CA THR A 235 20.44 3.13 -8.00
C THR A 235 19.70 4.24 -8.76
N PHE A 236 18.80 4.95 -8.08
CA PHE A 236 17.97 6.00 -8.63
C PHE A 236 17.83 7.12 -7.60
N ARG A 237 17.91 8.37 -8.06
CA ARG A 237 17.60 9.55 -7.24
C ARG A 237 16.32 10.17 -7.77
N ASP A 238 15.35 10.30 -6.88
CA ASP A 238 14.11 11.04 -7.11
C ASP A 238 14.16 12.34 -6.30
N TRP A 239 13.46 13.40 -6.69
CA TRP A 239 13.39 14.58 -5.81
C TRP A 239 12.54 14.32 -4.56
N ASN A 240 11.72 13.27 -4.54
CA ASN A 240 11.14 12.74 -3.30
C ASN A 240 12.18 12.09 -2.36
N SER A 241 13.41 11.84 -2.84
CA SER A 241 14.51 11.33 -2.02
C SER A 241 15.30 12.43 -1.29
N THR A 242 15.22 13.66 -1.77
CA THR A 242 15.82 14.81 -1.10
C THR A 242 14.76 15.35 -0.17
N GLY A 243 14.78 14.92 1.10
CA GLY A 243 13.90 15.50 2.12
C GLY A 243 13.94 17.01 1.95
N ARG A 244 12.79 17.64 1.65
CA ARG A 244 12.72 19.11 1.62
C ARG A 244 13.24 19.55 2.98
N ALA A 245 14.43 20.15 3.01
CA ALA A 245 14.88 20.88 4.17
C ALA A 245 13.79 21.93 4.42
N VAL A 246 12.94 21.68 5.43
CA VAL A 246 11.90 22.63 5.82
C VAL A 246 12.64 23.88 6.27
N PRO A 247 12.54 25.00 5.54
CA PRO A 247 13.23 26.22 5.94
C PRO A 247 12.73 26.62 7.33
N GLY A 248 13.62 26.61 8.32
CA GLY A 248 13.29 26.92 9.72
C GLY A 248 13.24 25.73 10.69
N ALA A 249 13.37 24.48 10.22
CA ALA A 249 13.73 23.37 11.10
C ALA A 249 15.22 23.51 11.44
N GLY A 250 15.52 24.23 12.53
CA GLY A 250 16.88 24.43 13.02
C GLY A 250 17.55 23.10 13.37
N VAL A 251 18.21 22.48 12.38
CA VAL A 251 19.26 21.49 12.63
C VAL A 251 20.54 22.28 12.80
N SER A 252 20.76 22.76 14.02
CA SER A 252 22.03 23.30 14.44
C SER A 252 23.07 22.17 14.48
N GLY A 253 23.90 22.10 13.44
CA GLY A 253 25.29 21.65 13.52
C GLY A 253 25.56 20.14 13.43
N THR A 254 26.03 19.68 12.27
CA THR A 254 27.39 19.11 12.11
C THR A 254 27.78 18.97 10.63
N PRO A 255 28.99 19.39 10.20
CA PRO A 255 29.47 19.18 8.84
C PRO A 255 30.25 17.86 8.68
N ALA A 256 30.20 17.33 7.45
CA ALA A 256 31.07 16.33 6.81
C ALA A 256 30.99 14.86 7.31
N GLY A 257 30.42 14.00 6.44
CA GLY A 257 30.81 12.59 6.36
C GLY A 257 29.76 11.53 6.65
N THR A 258 28.49 11.86 6.86
CA THR A 258 27.43 10.87 7.07
C THR A 258 26.85 10.36 5.74
N PRO A 259 26.67 9.03 5.56
CA PRO A 259 25.99 8.48 4.40
C PRO A 259 24.58 9.06 4.34
N ALA A 260 24.18 9.43 3.11
CA ALA A 260 22.93 10.11 2.78
C ALA A 260 21.75 9.68 3.66
N GLU A 261 21.03 10.65 4.24
CA GLU A 261 19.70 10.45 4.79
C GLU A 261 18.88 9.67 3.76
N VAL A 262 18.63 8.39 4.07
CA VAL A 262 17.68 7.61 3.31
C VAL A 262 16.33 8.28 3.57
N PRO A 263 15.55 8.59 2.52
CA PRO A 263 14.37 9.44 2.65
C PRO A 263 13.43 8.85 3.69
N ALA A 264 12.90 9.70 4.56
CA ALA A 264 11.78 9.35 5.43
C ALA A 264 10.61 8.93 4.55
N ALA A 265 10.48 7.62 4.34
CA ALA A 265 9.40 6.91 3.65
C ALA A 265 8.88 7.61 2.38
N VAL A 266 9.36 7.13 1.22
CA VAL A 266 8.73 7.35 -0.10
C VAL A 266 7.22 7.09 -0.04
#